data_AF-A0A534IX31-F1
#
_entry.id   AF-A0A534IX31-F1
#
_cell.length_a   1.000
_cell.length_b   1.000
_cell.length_c   1.000
_cell.angle_alpha   90.00
_cell.angle_beta   90.00
_cell.angle_gamma   90.00
#
_symmetry.space_group_name_H-M   'P 1'
#
loop_
_entity.id
_entity.type
_entity.pdbx_description
1 polymer ?
#
loop_
_entity_poly.entity_id
_entity_poly.type
_entity_poly.pdbx_seq_one_letter_code
_entity_poly.pdbx_strand_id
1 'polypeptide(L)'
;MLFFDLEFYVPSADRATGKSSMKANPTKAGHILLGGTFSSLPLRAEIPVQPKLDGYWIWNYDKDEVSMMREIKARFELEWQKNAKEKEWVLKKPVEDLVVCGAGISRFDLPALYCRGVLHQLAPPDELFDLFLKCKTIDLANVGSFLFPEDKTLYPKTTREMAGRLGIAEQKGSSKGVWATYDEGDFNQIQARTDAEVTTVMRIYSQLHERVSKLGSASN
;
A
#
# COMPACT_ATOMS: atom_id res chain seq x y z
N MET A 1 6.78 10.10 4.60
CA MET A 1 6.54 8.86 3.82
C MET A 1 5.37 8.09 4.40
N LEU A 2 4.45 7.65 3.55
CA LEU A 2 3.26 6.88 3.93
C LEU A 2 3.38 5.43 3.44
N PHE A 3 3.39 4.48 4.37
CA PHE A 3 3.25 3.05 4.08
C PHE A 3 1.79 2.66 4.13
N PHE A 4 1.31 1.88 3.17
CA PHE A 4 -0.06 1.38 3.22
C PHE A 4 -0.31 0.18 2.31
N ASP A 5 -1.42 -0.48 2.57
CA ASP A 5 -2.01 -1.56 1.77
C ASP A 5 -3.54 -1.48 1.87
N LEU A 6 -4.26 -1.80 0.80
CA LEU A 6 -5.72 -1.75 0.74
C LEU A 6 -6.35 -3.11 0.42
N GLU A 7 -7.56 -3.30 0.92
CA GLU A 7 -8.35 -4.49 0.64
C GLU A 7 -9.62 -4.15 -0.14
N PHE A 8 -9.95 -5.01 -1.09
CA PHE A 8 -11.13 -4.86 -1.95
C PHE A 8 -12.02 -6.08 -1.92
N TYR A 9 -13.33 -5.83 -1.88
CA TYR A 9 -14.34 -6.84 -2.08
C TYR A 9 -14.64 -7.04 -3.56
N VAL A 10 -14.72 -8.30 -3.97
CA VAL A 10 -15.20 -8.71 -5.30
C VAL A 10 -16.42 -9.62 -5.13
N PRO A 11 -17.58 -9.27 -5.72
CA PRO A 11 -18.77 -10.12 -5.72
C PRO A 11 -18.48 -11.50 -6.31
N SER A 12 -19.10 -12.54 -5.77
CA SER A 12 -18.87 -13.94 -6.18
C SER A 12 -18.98 -14.17 -7.69
N ALA A 13 -19.97 -13.55 -8.33
CA ALA A 13 -20.20 -13.61 -9.77
C ALA A 13 -19.01 -13.11 -10.62
N ASP A 14 -18.21 -12.18 -10.08
CA ASP A 14 -17.11 -11.55 -10.80
C ASP A 14 -15.75 -12.22 -10.51
N ARG A 15 -15.64 -13.04 -9.45
CA ARG A 15 -14.38 -13.69 -9.01
C ARG A 15 -13.77 -14.62 -10.06
N ALA A 16 -14.61 -15.31 -10.84
CA ALA A 16 -14.17 -16.25 -11.88
C ALA A 16 -13.90 -15.58 -13.24
N THR A 17 -14.20 -14.30 -13.38
CA THR A 17 -14.15 -13.59 -14.66
C THR A 17 -12.79 -12.90 -14.89
N GLY A 18 -12.52 -12.51 -16.14
CA GLY A 18 -11.41 -11.60 -16.48
C GLY A 18 -10.10 -12.26 -16.95
N LYS A 19 -9.22 -11.42 -17.52
CA LYS A 19 -7.95 -11.82 -18.17
C LYS A 19 -6.74 -11.81 -17.23
N SER A 20 -6.91 -11.42 -15.97
CA SER A 20 -5.82 -11.19 -15.01
C SER A 20 -6.01 -11.96 -13.70
N SER A 21 -4.92 -12.16 -12.97
CA SER A 21 -4.92 -12.60 -11.57
C SER A 21 -5.52 -11.55 -10.64
N MET A 22 -5.41 -10.27 -10.99
CA MET A 22 -6.06 -9.16 -10.28
C MET A 22 -7.52 -9.09 -10.69
N LYS A 23 -8.41 -9.57 -9.81
CA LYS A 23 -9.87 -9.64 -10.08
C LYS A 23 -10.61 -8.35 -9.74
N ALA A 24 -10.10 -7.58 -8.79
CA ALA A 24 -10.74 -6.34 -8.40
C ALA A 24 -10.68 -5.30 -9.53
N ASN A 25 -11.78 -4.59 -9.75
CA ASN A 25 -11.88 -3.48 -10.69
C ASN A 25 -12.54 -2.30 -9.99
N PRO A 26 -11.78 -1.25 -9.64
CA PRO A 26 -12.30 -0.14 -8.85
C PRO A 26 -13.35 0.71 -9.60
N THR A 27 -13.48 0.58 -10.93
CA THR A 27 -14.50 1.31 -11.69
C THR A 27 -15.86 0.63 -11.69
N LYS A 28 -15.98 -0.59 -11.15
CA LYS A 28 -17.26 -1.30 -11.03
C LYS A 28 -17.94 -0.97 -9.71
N ALA A 29 -19.23 -0.60 -9.75
CA ALA A 29 -20.00 -0.25 -8.56
C ALA A 29 -20.04 -1.37 -7.50
N GLY A 30 -20.21 -2.63 -7.93
CA GLY A 30 -20.27 -3.78 -7.01
C GLY A 30 -18.92 -4.21 -6.43
N HIS A 31 -17.81 -3.69 -6.92
CA HIS A 31 -16.49 -3.89 -6.31
C HIS A 31 -16.25 -2.75 -5.33
N ILE A 32 -16.07 -3.09 -4.05
CA ILE A 32 -16.11 -2.12 -2.95
C ILE A 32 -14.74 -2.09 -2.29
N LEU A 33 -14.19 -0.90 -2.03
CA LEU A 33 -13.04 -0.76 -1.15
C LEU A 33 -13.48 -1.13 0.28
N LEU A 34 -12.85 -2.15 0.86
CA LEU A 34 -13.11 -2.55 2.24
C LEU A 34 -12.38 -1.67 3.24
N GLY A 35 -11.25 -1.09 2.83
CA GLY A 35 -10.42 -0.28 3.68
C GLY A 35 -8.94 -0.59 3.50
N GLY A 36 -8.15 -0.24 4.50
CA GLY A 36 -6.73 -0.53 4.51
C GLY A 36 -6.03 -0.06 5.77
N THR A 37 -4.75 -0.41 5.85
CA THR A 37 -3.86 -0.05 6.96
C THR A 37 -2.81 0.94 6.48
N PHE A 38 -2.53 1.96 7.29
CA PHE A 38 -1.62 3.05 6.99
C PHE A 38 -0.62 3.26 8.11
N SER A 39 0.61 3.64 7.78
CA SER A 39 1.65 4.01 8.73
C SER A 39 2.48 5.15 8.18
N SER A 40 2.69 6.19 8.99
CA SER A 40 3.44 7.38 8.58
C SER A 40 4.77 7.47 9.30
N LEU A 41 5.82 7.73 8.54
CA LEU A 41 7.16 7.99 9.05
C LEU A 41 7.81 9.13 8.26
N PRO A 42 8.63 9.99 8.90
CA PRO A 42 9.51 10.88 8.17
C PRO A 42 10.38 10.11 7.18
N LEU A 43 10.74 10.71 6.04
CA LEU A 43 11.42 10.00 4.94
C LEU A 43 12.68 9.23 5.36
N ARG A 44 13.47 9.80 6.28
CA ARG A 44 14.73 9.23 6.77
C ARG A 44 14.64 8.56 8.14
N ALA A 45 13.44 8.44 8.69
CA ALA A 45 13.28 7.79 9.99
C ALA A 45 13.58 6.29 9.88
N GLU A 46 14.21 5.75 10.93
CA GLU A 46 14.33 4.31 11.08
C GLU A 46 12.94 3.68 11.25
N ILE A 47 12.77 2.48 10.70
CA ILE A 47 11.53 1.72 10.86
C ILE A 47 11.46 1.20 12.30
N PRO A 48 10.46 1.60 13.11
CA PRO A 48 10.33 1.11 14.47
C PRO A 48 9.95 -0.37 14.49
N VAL A 49 10.35 -1.08 15.55
CA VAL A 49 10.02 -2.50 15.75
C VAL A 49 8.51 -2.74 15.76
N GLN A 50 7.76 -1.80 16.36
CA GLN A 50 6.31 -1.79 16.42
C GLN A 50 5.81 -0.46 15.84
N PRO A 51 5.55 -0.39 14.52
CA PRO A 51 5.04 0.82 13.91
C PRO A 51 3.61 1.12 14.37
N LYS A 52 3.29 2.42 14.46
CA LYS A 52 1.91 2.85 14.66
C LYS A 52 1.13 2.60 13.37
N LEU A 53 0.10 1.77 13.44
CA LEU A 53 -0.80 1.46 12.34
C LEU A 53 -2.13 2.19 12.56
N ASP A 54 -2.58 2.92 11.55
CA ASP A 54 -3.89 3.56 11.51
C ASP A 54 -4.75 2.81 10.47
N GLY A 55 -5.87 2.22 10.89
CA GLY A 55 -6.76 1.46 10.01
C GLY A 55 -8.03 2.25 9.64
N TYR A 56 -8.38 2.29 8.36
CA TYR A 56 -9.63 2.85 7.86
C TYR A 56 -10.41 1.73 7.20
N TRP A 57 -11.54 1.34 7.79
CA TRP A 57 -12.24 0.12 7.40
C TRP A 57 -13.73 0.35 7.33
N ILE A 58 -14.39 -0.17 6.30
CA ILE A 58 -15.78 0.17 5.95
C ILE A 58 -16.77 -0.16 7.08
N TRP A 59 -16.48 -1.17 7.90
CA TRP A 59 -17.27 -1.52 9.09
C TRP A 59 -17.12 -0.55 10.26
N ASN A 60 -16.12 0.35 10.24
CA ASN A 60 -16.01 1.47 11.17
C ASN A 60 -16.81 2.70 10.70
N TYR A 61 -17.44 2.64 9.53
CA TYR A 61 -18.16 3.73 8.89
C TYR A 61 -19.56 3.30 8.44
N ASP A 62 -20.27 2.49 9.23
CA ASP A 62 -21.64 2.04 8.94
C ASP A 62 -21.81 1.36 7.55
N LYS A 63 -20.74 0.74 7.05
CA LYS A 63 -20.66 0.16 5.70
C LYS A 63 -20.81 1.19 4.57
N ASP A 64 -20.58 2.47 4.86
CA ASP A 64 -20.52 3.55 3.89
C ASP A 64 -19.08 3.76 3.39
N GLU A 65 -18.84 3.32 2.15
CA GLU A 65 -17.56 3.49 1.48
C GLU A 65 -17.21 4.97 1.27
N VAL A 66 -18.20 5.86 1.07
CA VAL A 66 -17.97 7.29 0.84
C VAL A 66 -17.39 7.95 2.09
N SER A 67 -17.98 7.70 3.26
CA SER A 67 -17.49 8.22 4.54
C SER A 67 -16.07 7.72 4.85
N MET A 68 -15.80 6.42 4.67
CA MET A 68 -14.45 5.88 4.84
C MET A 68 -13.44 6.53 3.88
N MET A 69 -13.81 6.67 2.61
CA MET A 69 -12.95 7.27 1.59
C MET A 69 -12.65 8.74 1.86
N ARG A 70 -13.57 9.49 2.49
CA ARG A 70 -13.30 10.87 2.93
C ARG A 70 -12.20 10.94 3.97
N GLU A 71 -12.18 10.00 4.92
CA GLU A 71 -11.11 9.91 5.93
C GLU A 71 -9.77 9.50 5.32
N ILE A 72 -9.77 8.56 4.36
CA ILE A 72 -8.55 8.19 3.61
C ILE A 72 -8.03 9.40 2.80
N LYS A 73 -8.93 10.13 2.13
CA LYS A 73 -8.58 11.38 1.42
C LYS A 73 -7.94 12.40 2.37
N ALA A 74 -8.58 12.67 3.51
CA ALA A 74 -8.07 13.58 4.54
C ALA A 74 -6.71 13.13 5.08
N ARG A 75 -6.49 11.81 5.21
CA ARG A 75 -5.18 11.27 5.57
C ARG A 75 -4.12 11.62 4.53
N PHE A 76 -4.37 11.39 3.24
CA PHE A 76 -3.40 11.77 2.20
C PHE A 76 -3.10 13.27 2.21
N GLU A 77 -4.12 14.13 2.35
CA GLU A 77 -3.93 15.58 2.46
C GLU A 77 -3.03 15.98 3.63
N LEU A 78 -3.24 15.36 4.78
CA LEU A 78 -2.38 15.55 5.95
C LEU A 78 -0.94 15.10 5.68
N GLU A 79 -0.73 13.98 4.98
CA GLU A 79 0.61 13.49 4.65
C GLU A 79 1.33 14.40 3.64
N TRP A 80 0.62 14.97 2.67
CA TRP A 80 1.17 16.00 1.78
C TRP A 80 1.64 17.22 2.58
N GLN A 81 0.85 17.69 3.54
CA GLN A 81 1.23 18.81 4.41
C GLN A 81 2.44 18.48 5.29
N LYS A 82 2.54 17.25 5.80
CA LYS A 82 3.71 16.80 6.58
C LYS A 82 4.96 16.74 5.70
N ASN A 83 4.86 16.12 4.51
CA ASN A 83 5.97 16.01 3.56
C ASN A 83 6.56 17.39 3.21
N ALA A 84 5.71 18.37 2.90
CA ALA A 84 6.15 19.73 2.60
C ALA A 84 6.92 20.40 3.77
N LYS A 85 6.62 20.02 5.03
CA LYS A 85 7.30 20.54 6.22
C LYS A 85 8.63 19.84 6.51
N GLU A 86 8.83 18.61 6.04
CA GLU A 86 10.08 17.86 6.24
C GLU A 86 11.27 18.50 5.51
N LYS A 87 11.03 19.21 4.38
CA LYS A 87 12.06 19.89 3.58
C LYS A 87 13.24 18.98 3.22
N GLU A 88 12.97 17.72 2.95
CA GLU A 88 13.96 16.70 2.64
C GLU A 88 14.57 16.89 1.25
N TRP A 89 15.79 16.36 1.08
CA TRP A 89 16.53 16.41 -0.18
C TRP A 89 17.08 15.04 -0.55
N VAL A 90 16.96 14.68 -1.83
CA VAL A 90 17.52 13.46 -2.44
C VAL A 90 18.35 13.86 -3.66
N LEU A 91 19.64 13.50 -3.65
CA LEU A 91 20.58 13.81 -4.75
C LEU A 91 20.56 15.29 -5.17
N LYS A 92 20.58 16.20 -4.19
CA LYS A 92 20.52 17.67 -4.37
C LYS A 92 19.22 18.18 -5.02
N LYS A 93 18.12 17.43 -4.95
CA LYS A 93 16.78 17.87 -5.35
C LYS A 93 15.86 17.86 -4.14
N PRO A 94 15.00 18.88 -3.94
CA PRO A 94 14.00 18.86 -2.89
C PRO A 94 12.98 17.73 -3.16
N VAL A 95 12.50 17.11 -2.10
CA VAL A 95 11.39 16.15 -2.15
C VAL A 95 10.10 16.92 -2.00
N GLU A 96 9.50 17.32 -3.14
CA GLU A 96 8.27 18.12 -3.17
C GLU A 96 7.02 17.24 -3.08
N ASP A 97 7.11 16.04 -3.64
CA ASP A 97 6.00 15.09 -3.76
C ASP A 97 5.89 14.19 -2.53
N LEU A 98 4.66 13.86 -2.12
CA LEU A 98 4.43 12.84 -1.09
C LEU A 98 5.03 11.50 -1.52
N VAL A 99 5.95 10.97 -0.71
CA VAL A 99 6.51 9.63 -0.90
C VAL A 99 5.59 8.59 -0.24
N VAL A 100 5.17 7.62 -1.03
CA VAL A 100 4.36 6.48 -0.57
C VAL A 100 5.08 5.15 -0.83
N CYS A 101 4.87 4.16 0.03
CA CYS A 101 5.58 2.89 -0.01
C CYS A 101 4.64 1.71 0.24
N GLY A 102 4.83 0.63 -0.49
CA GLY A 102 3.96 -0.55 -0.46
C GLY A 102 4.45 -1.62 -1.44
N ALA A 103 3.72 -2.72 -1.58
CA ALA A 103 4.02 -3.74 -2.58
C ALA A 103 2.85 -3.86 -3.56
N GLY A 104 3.04 -3.45 -4.82
CA GLY A 104 1.98 -3.44 -5.83
C GLY A 104 1.08 -2.19 -5.82
N ILE A 105 1.33 -1.24 -4.92
CA ILE A 105 0.50 -0.04 -4.73
C ILE A 105 0.41 0.88 -5.96
N SER A 106 1.44 0.87 -6.81
CA SER A 106 1.42 1.67 -8.04
C SER A 106 0.53 1.06 -9.10
N ARG A 107 0.36 -0.28 -9.06
CA ARG A 107 -0.45 -1.03 -10.02
C ARG A 107 -1.93 -0.97 -9.66
N PHE A 108 -2.26 -0.99 -8.37
CA PHE A 108 -3.65 -1.14 -7.94
C PHE A 108 -4.10 -0.09 -6.93
N ASP A 109 -3.48 0.00 -5.76
CA ASP A 109 -4.02 0.76 -4.63
C ASP A 109 -4.21 2.25 -4.91
N LEU A 110 -3.20 2.94 -5.45
CA LEU A 110 -3.33 4.36 -5.82
C LEU A 110 -4.33 4.58 -6.97
N PRO A 111 -4.26 3.84 -8.09
CA PRO A 111 -5.32 3.89 -9.11
C PRO A 111 -6.71 3.58 -8.56
N ALA A 112 -6.83 2.70 -7.57
CA ALA A 112 -8.10 2.33 -6.97
C ALA A 112 -8.66 3.49 -6.14
N LEU A 113 -7.86 4.14 -5.29
CA LEU A 113 -8.27 5.34 -4.56
C LEU A 113 -8.75 6.44 -5.52
N TYR A 114 -8.01 6.68 -6.61
CA TYR A 114 -8.43 7.63 -7.66
C TYR A 114 -9.77 7.22 -8.29
N CYS A 115 -9.88 6.00 -8.81
CA CYS A 115 -11.07 5.52 -9.50
C CYS A 115 -12.31 5.54 -8.59
N ARG A 116 -12.17 5.10 -7.33
CA ARG A 116 -13.26 5.14 -6.34
C ARG A 116 -13.62 6.57 -5.99
N GLY A 117 -12.63 7.45 -5.82
CA GLY A 117 -12.87 8.86 -5.54
C GLY A 117 -13.67 9.55 -6.65
N VAL A 118 -13.34 9.27 -7.91
CA VAL A 118 -14.08 9.79 -9.08
C VAL A 118 -15.49 9.20 -9.14
N LEU A 119 -15.63 7.87 -8.99
CA LEU A 119 -16.92 7.19 -9.01
C LEU A 119 -17.88 7.76 -7.95
N HIS A 120 -17.36 8.02 -6.76
CA HIS A 120 -18.12 8.55 -5.61
C HIS A 120 -18.16 10.08 -5.53
N GLN A 121 -17.60 10.78 -6.52
CA GLN A 121 -17.59 12.24 -6.60
C GLN A 121 -17.04 12.91 -5.32
N LEU A 122 -15.96 12.36 -4.75
CA LEU A 122 -15.38 12.87 -3.50
C LEU A 122 -14.75 14.27 -3.65
N ALA A 123 -14.23 14.56 -4.84
CA ALA A 123 -13.64 15.82 -5.25
C ALA A 123 -13.55 15.84 -6.80
N PRO A 124 -13.26 17.00 -7.42
CA PRO A 124 -12.93 17.09 -8.84
C PRO A 124 -11.84 16.07 -9.26
N PRO A 125 -11.94 15.44 -10.45
CA PRO A 125 -10.99 14.42 -10.88
C PRO A 125 -9.53 14.90 -10.93
N ASP A 126 -9.28 16.16 -11.28
CA ASP A 126 -7.96 16.78 -11.27
C ASP A 126 -7.38 16.90 -9.85
N GLU A 127 -8.19 17.27 -8.86
CA GLU A 127 -7.76 17.27 -7.46
C GLU A 127 -7.45 15.86 -6.96
N LEU A 128 -8.25 14.86 -7.34
CA LEU A 128 -8.00 13.45 -6.97
C LEU A 128 -6.76 12.88 -7.66
N PHE A 129 -6.51 13.28 -8.91
CA PHE A 129 -5.30 12.94 -9.63
C PHE A 129 -4.07 13.51 -8.90
N ASP A 130 -4.13 14.78 -8.51
CA ASP A 130 -3.06 15.44 -7.78
C ASP A 130 -2.81 14.80 -6.42
N LEU A 131 -3.88 14.44 -5.71
CA LEU A 131 -3.77 13.84 -4.39
C LEU A 131 -3.17 12.43 -4.41
N PHE A 132 -3.69 11.54 -5.27
CA PHE A 132 -3.33 10.13 -5.25
C PHE A 132 -2.27 9.75 -6.30
N LEU A 133 -2.32 10.33 -7.50
CA LEU A 133 -1.52 9.87 -8.64
C LEU A 133 -0.24 10.70 -8.88
N LYS A 134 -0.10 11.88 -8.26
CA LYS A 134 1.18 12.63 -8.24
C LYS A 134 2.14 12.22 -7.13
N CYS A 135 1.77 11.25 -6.29
CA CYS A 135 2.68 10.69 -5.28
C CYS A 135 3.93 10.07 -5.92
N LYS A 136 5.08 10.13 -5.23
CA LYS A 136 6.28 9.36 -5.60
C LYS A 136 6.21 7.98 -4.96
N THR A 137 6.14 6.94 -5.77
CA THR A 137 5.98 5.57 -5.28
C THR A 137 7.31 4.85 -5.11
N ILE A 138 7.51 4.28 -3.91
CA ILE A 138 8.49 3.24 -3.66
C ILE A 138 7.73 1.92 -3.66
N ASP A 139 7.55 1.36 -4.85
CA ASP A 139 6.85 0.08 -5.02
C ASP A 139 7.83 -1.07 -4.84
N LEU A 140 7.79 -1.69 -3.66
CA LEU A 140 8.73 -2.75 -3.27
C LEU A 140 8.64 -3.96 -4.19
N ALA A 141 7.49 -4.23 -4.80
CA ALA A 141 7.38 -5.34 -5.75
C ALA A 141 8.36 -5.16 -6.92
N ASN A 142 8.59 -3.92 -7.36
CA ASN A 142 9.56 -3.59 -8.41
C ASN A 142 10.97 -3.48 -7.83
N VAL A 143 11.12 -2.74 -6.73
CA VAL A 143 12.42 -2.46 -6.11
C VAL A 143 13.10 -3.74 -5.61
N GLY A 144 12.35 -4.70 -5.10
CA GLY A 144 12.89 -5.95 -4.56
C GLY A 144 13.33 -6.97 -5.60
N SER A 145 13.14 -6.71 -6.90
CA SER A 145 13.50 -7.66 -7.97
C SER A 145 14.98 -8.07 -7.96
N PHE A 146 15.90 -7.17 -7.57
CA PHE A 146 17.34 -7.48 -7.47
C PHE A 146 17.67 -8.54 -6.42
N LEU A 147 16.76 -8.86 -5.49
CA LEU A 147 16.95 -9.93 -4.52
C LEU A 147 16.94 -11.33 -5.17
N PHE A 148 16.51 -11.43 -6.43
CA PHE A 148 16.35 -12.67 -7.18
C PHE A 148 17.27 -12.70 -8.41
N PRO A 149 18.61 -12.75 -8.22
CA PRO A 149 19.56 -12.72 -9.34
C PRO A 149 19.42 -13.90 -10.31
N GLU A 150 18.76 -14.98 -9.90
CA GLU A 150 18.41 -16.12 -10.74
C GLU A 150 17.33 -15.79 -11.79
N ASP A 151 16.50 -14.79 -11.53
CA ASP A 151 15.53 -14.27 -12.49
C ASP A 151 16.19 -13.18 -13.35
N LYS A 152 16.30 -13.44 -14.65
CA LYS A 152 16.94 -12.52 -15.60
C LYS A 152 16.03 -11.37 -16.04
N THR A 153 14.88 -11.20 -15.39
CA THR A 153 13.91 -10.14 -15.66
C THR A 153 13.79 -9.20 -14.46
N LEU A 154 13.24 -8.00 -14.68
CA LEU A 154 12.81 -7.09 -13.61
C LEU A 154 11.35 -7.32 -13.23
N TYR A 155 10.89 -8.58 -13.30
CA TYR A 155 9.49 -8.90 -13.04
C TYR A 155 9.13 -8.64 -11.57
N PRO A 156 7.99 -7.98 -11.28
CA PRO A 156 7.62 -7.63 -9.93
C PRO A 156 7.47 -8.86 -9.02
N LYS A 157 7.90 -8.73 -7.77
CA LYS A 157 7.89 -9.79 -6.76
C LYS A 157 6.79 -9.57 -5.73
N THR A 158 6.21 -10.65 -5.27
CA THR A 158 5.21 -10.61 -4.19
C THR A 158 5.88 -10.27 -2.86
N THR A 159 5.11 -9.68 -1.93
CA THR A 159 5.55 -9.44 -0.54
C THR A 159 6.16 -10.70 0.08
N ARG A 160 5.52 -11.85 -0.16
CA ARG A 160 5.95 -13.16 0.34
C ARG A 160 7.30 -13.61 -0.20
N GLU A 161 7.51 -13.50 -1.51
CA GLU A 161 8.80 -13.85 -2.11
C GLU A 161 9.92 -12.99 -1.50
N MET A 162 9.71 -11.68 -1.42
CA MET A 162 10.69 -10.75 -0.86
C MET A 162 10.97 -11.03 0.61
N ALA A 163 9.93 -11.23 1.43
CA ALA A 163 10.05 -11.58 2.84
C ALA A 163 10.86 -12.87 3.04
N GLY A 164 10.56 -13.91 2.25
CA GLY A 164 11.29 -15.18 2.27
C GLY A 164 12.77 -15.01 1.93
N ARG A 165 13.09 -14.20 0.91
CA ARG A 165 14.47 -13.94 0.48
C ARG A 165 15.27 -13.14 1.51
N LEU A 166 14.59 -12.36 2.33
CA LEU A 166 15.15 -11.54 3.41
C LEU A 166 15.12 -12.24 4.79
N GLY A 167 14.62 -13.48 4.86
CA GLY A 167 14.51 -14.21 6.13
C GLY A 167 13.54 -13.57 7.13
N ILE A 168 12.56 -12.78 6.64
CA ILE A 168 11.55 -12.15 7.48
C ILE A 168 10.49 -13.20 7.79
N ALA A 169 10.30 -13.49 9.08
CA ALA A 169 9.26 -14.43 9.52
C ALA A 169 7.87 -13.90 9.15
N GLU A 170 7.17 -14.63 8.28
CA GLU A 170 5.75 -14.37 8.00
C GLU A 170 4.90 -14.85 9.19
N GLN A 171 3.96 -14.01 9.62
CA GLN A 171 2.86 -14.54 10.42
C GLN A 171 2.02 -15.45 9.50
N LYS A 172 1.70 -16.66 9.98
CA LYS A 172 0.85 -17.60 9.23
C LYS A 172 -0.52 -16.96 8.99
N GLY A 173 -0.71 -16.35 7.83
CA GLY A 173 -2.03 -15.95 7.35
C GLY A 173 -2.87 -17.20 7.06
N SER A 174 -4.11 -17.21 7.53
CA SER A 174 -5.12 -18.15 7.04
C SER A 174 -5.19 -18.03 5.51
N SER A 175 -5.14 -19.16 4.80
CA SER A 175 -5.26 -19.22 3.34
C SER A 175 -6.66 -18.87 2.83
N LYS A 176 -7.61 -18.57 3.73
CA LYS A 176 -8.91 -18.01 3.33
C LYS A 176 -8.68 -16.69 2.60
N GLY A 177 -9.28 -16.57 1.42
CA GLY A 177 -9.26 -15.33 0.64
C GLY A 177 -10.07 -14.26 1.35
N VAL A 178 -9.60 -13.00 1.31
CA VAL A 178 -10.21 -11.83 1.95
C VAL A 178 -11.72 -11.74 1.68
N TRP A 179 -12.15 -12.10 0.46
CA TRP A 179 -13.57 -12.07 0.11
C TRP A 179 -14.41 -13.09 0.86
N ALA A 180 -13.89 -14.30 1.10
CA ALA A 180 -14.59 -15.31 1.88
C ALA A 180 -14.65 -14.91 3.36
N THR A 181 -13.54 -14.38 3.90
CA THR A 181 -13.48 -13.83 5.25
C THR A 181 -14.48 -12.67 5.44
N TYR A 182 -14.64 -11.82 4.42
CA TYR A 182 -15.64 -10.74 4.44
C TYR A 182 -17.07 -11.29 4.37
N ASP A 183 -17.34 -12.27 3.49
CA ASP A 183 -18.65 -12.93 3.39
C ASP A 183 -19.03 -13.63 4.72
N GLU A 184 -18.04 -14.15 5.46
CA GLU A 184 -18.19 -14.77 6.80
C GLU A 184 -18.33 -13.74 7.94
N GLY A 185 -18.09 -12.44 7.68
CA GLY A 185 -18.15 -11.37 8.68
C GLY A 185 -16.95 -11.31 9.64
N ASP A 186 -15.85 -12.00 9.35
CA ASP A 186 -14.64 -12.00 10.18
C ASP A 186 -13.73 -10.81 9.86
N PHE A 187 -14.21 -9.60 10.15
CA PHE A 187 -13.51 -8.35 9.87
C PHE A 187 -12.17 -8.23 10.59
N ASN A 188 -12.06 -8.77 11.80
CA ASN A 188 -10.83 -8.75 12.59
C ASN A 188 -9.70 -9.50 11.89
N GLN A 189 -10.00 -10.64 11.24
CA GLN A 189 -9.00 -11.38 10.47
C GLN A 189 -8.50 -10.59 9.26
N ILE A 190 -9.38 -9.83 8.59
CA ILE A 190 -8.97 -8.96 7.47
C ILE A 190 -8.01 -7.88 7.98
N GLN A 191 -8.38 -7.16 9.05
CA GLN A 191 -7.52 -6.12 9.64
C GLN A 191 -6.17 -6.67 10.06
N ALA A 192 -6.15 -7.74 10.84
CA ALA A 192 -4.91 -8.33 11.36
C ALA A 192 -3.98 -8.78 10.24
N ARG A 193 -4.54 -9.30 9.13
CA ARG A 193 -3.77 -9.69 7.95
C ARG A 193 -3.13 -8.46 7.28
N THR A 194 -3.92 -7.43 7.00
CA THR A 194 -3.41 -6.21 6.34
C THR A 194 -2.42 -5.45 7.22
N ASP A 195 -2.62 -5.44 8.55
CA ASP A 195 -1.66 -4.90 9.51
C ASP A 195 -0.32 -5.65 9.47
N ALA A 196 -0.38 -6.99 9.40
CA ALA A 196 0.80 -7.83 9.27
C ALA A 196 1.50 -7.62 7.92
N GLU A 197 0.75 -7.40 6.85
CA GLU A 197 1.29 -7.10 5.51
C GLU A 197 2.02 -5.76 5.50
N VAL A 198 1.40 -4.67 5.98
CA VAL A 198 2.06 -3.36 6.09
C VAL A 198 3.30 -3.44 6.98
N THR A 199 3.24 -4.15 8.11
CA THR A 199 4.40 -4.37 8.97
C THR A 199 5.52 -5.12 8.23
N THR A 200 5.18 -6.11 7.42
CA THR A 200 6.14 -6.88 6.61
C THR A 200 6.78 -6.01 5.53
N VAL A 201 5.99 -5.21 4.83
CA VAL A 201 6.45 -4.21 3.86
C VAL A 201 7.44 -3.24 4.50
N MET A 202 7.14 -2.71 5.69
CA MET A 202 8.04 -1.81 6.41
C MET A 202 9.37 -2.50 6.78
N ARG A 203 9.34 -3.78 7.19
CA ARG A 203 10.55 -4.57 7.46
C ARG A 203 11.38 -4.84 6.20
N ILE A 204 10.71 -5.17 5.09
CA ILE A 204 11.37 -5.33 3.77
C ILE A 204 12.08 -4.02 3.41
N TYR A 205 11.36 -2.89 3.47
CA TYR A 205 11.94 -1.57 3.20
C TYR A 205 13.19 -1.31 4.05
N SER A 206 13.11 -1.57 5.37
CA SER A 206 14.23 -1.38 6.30
C SER A 206 15.46 -2.20 5.90
N GLN A 207 15.30 -3.48 5.59
CA GLN A 207 16.43 -4.34 5.20
C GLN A 207 17.01 -3.97 3.83
N LEU A 208 16.17 -3.59 2.87
CA LEU A 208 16.62 -3.10 1.57
C LEU A 208 17.43 -1.80 1.73
N HIS A 209 16.93 -0.87 2.55
CA HIS A 209 17.61 0.38 2.86
C HIS A 209 18.98 0.14 3.53
N GLU A 210 19.06 -0.81 4.47
CA GLU A 210 20.31 -1.18 5.13
C GLU A 210 21.33 -1.77 4.12
N ARG A 211 20.89 -2.61 3.19
CA ARG A 211 21.76 -3.15 2.13
C ARG A 211 22.30 -2.05 1.22
N VAL A 212 21.45 -1.13 0.78
CA VAL A 212 21.88 0.02 -0.05
C VAL A 212 22.89 0.88 0.71
N SER A 213 22.64 1.14 1.99
CA SER A 213 23.54 1.93 2.85
C SER A 213 24.92 1.27 3.01
N LYS A 214 24.96 -0.05 3.18
CA LYS A 214 26.21 -0.82 3.26
C LYS A 214 27.00 -0.82 1.94
N LEU A 215 26.34 -0.86 0.79
CA LEU A 215 27.01 -0.77 -0.52
C LEU A 215 27.72 0.58 -0.72
N GLY A 216 27.07 1.67 -0.29
CA GLY A 216 27.68 3.01 -0.32
C GLY A 216 28.86 3.17 0.66
N SER A 217 28.88 2.39 1.74
CA SER A 217 29.94 2.42 2.77
C SER A 217 31.22 1.69 2.34
N ALA A 218 31.12 0.71 1.44
CA ALA A 218 32.24 -0.09 0.95
C ALA A 218 32.99 0.55 -0.23
N SER A 219 32.57 1.74 -0.67
CA SER A 219 33.09 2.44 -1.84
C SER A 219 33.84 3.75 -1.48
N ASN A 220 34.10 3.99 -0.19
CA ASN A 220 34.96 5.06 0.35
C ASN A 220 36.14 4.46 1.11
#